data_AF-A0A2S4ZWF0-F1
#
_entry.id   AF-A0A2S4ZWF0-F1
#
_cell.length_a   1.000
_cell.length_b   1.000
_cell.length_c   1.000
_cell.angle_alpha   90.00
_cell.angle_beta   90.00
_cell.angle_gamma   90.00
#
_symmetry.space_group_name_H-M   'P 1'
#
loop_
_entity.id
_entity.type
_entity.pdbx_description
1 polymer ?
#
loop_
_entity_poly.entity_id
_entity_poly.type
_entity_poly.pdbx_seq_one_letter_code
_entity_poly.pdbx_strand_id
1 'polypeptide(L)'
;MTPFIFITTSLLIYPALGRFFIRQTKDKPRIRKLMLVSLMTASVIIVTAVAIDIITISENFNWFSLTFIYGAFSVMIWHLYKREVRMSKLVVNSIFGLGYLFATLGFFFTLIFSFEMEPVQSKWVTAELIYKERNIGSGPDPSIRLKKVEIYKLTHWFPLLATKFSEINYDEWSHPLQKTLDISVSQDKKKLYMKSHVEGYKVWNWCDSITLEKSTSANIRLP
;
A
#
# COMPACT_ATOMS: atom_id res chain seq x y z
N MET A 1 0.10 -12.71 2.06
CA MET A 1 0.98 -13.31 1.02
C MET A 1 0.93 -12.55 -0.30
N THR A 2 -0.18 -11.92 -0.65
CA THR A 2 -0.35 -11.26 -1.95
C THR A 2 0.61 -10.08 -2.18
N PRO A 3 0.88 -9.19 -1.20
CA PRO A 3 1.81 -8.07 -1.40
C PRO A 3 3.22 -8.55 -1.75
N PHE A 4 3.68 -9.59 -1.07
CA PHE A 4 4.98 -10.22 -1.30
C PHE A 4 5.14 -10.71 -2.74
N ILE A 5 4.14 -11.42 -3.26
CA ILE A 5 4.14 -11.94 -4.64
C ILE A 5 4.23 -10.78 -5.63
N PHE A 6 3.44 -9.71 -5.46
CA PHE A 6 3.49 -8.54 -6.34
C PHE A 6 4.88 -7.87 -6.33
N ILE A 7 5.44 -7.62 -5.14
CA ILE A 7 6.74 -6.94 -5.01
C ILE A 7 7.84 -7.78 -5.67
N THR A 8 7.98 -9.05 -5.30
CA THR A 8 9.03 -9.93 -5.84
C THR A 8 8.90 -10.17 -7.34
N THR A 9 7.68 -10.45 -7.81
CA THR A 9 7.40 -10.64 -9.23
C THR A 9 7.73 -9.37 -10.02
N SER A 10 7.36 -8.19 -9.51
CA SER A 10 7.64 -6.92 -10.17
C SER A 10 9.15 -6.62 -10.27
N LEU A 11 9.91 -6.88 -9.20
CA LEU A 11 11.36 -6.67 -9.16
C LEU A 11 12.09 -7.51 -10.21
N LEU A 12 11.64 -8.74 -10.45
CA LEU A 12 12.24 -9.67 -11.41
C LEU A 12 11.76 -9.42 -12.85
N ILE A 13 10.45 -9.25 -13.04
CA ILE A 13 9.84 -9.24 -14.37
C ILE A 13 9.94 -7.87 -15.06
N TYR A 14 9.74 -6.77 -14.33
CA TYR A 14 9.67 -5.45 -14.95
C TYR A 14 10.97 -4.96 -15.61
N PRO A 15 12.18 -5.26 -15.10
CA PRO A 15 13.41 -4.99 -15.82
C PRO A 15 13.46 -5.71 -17.18
N ALA A 16 13.04 -6.99 -17.23
CA ALA A 16 13.00 -7.77 -18.46
C ALA A 16 11.95 -7.26 -19.44
N LEU A 17 10.73 -6.96 -18.96
CA LEU A 17 9.66 -6.38 -19.76
C LEU A 17 10.04 -4.99 -20.30
N GLY A 18 10.66 -4.14 -19.47
CA GLY A 18 11.14 -2.82 -19.89
C GLY A 18 12.13 -2.92 -21.05
N ARG A 19 13.08 -3.86 -20.97
CA ARG A 19 14.01 -4.15 -22.06
C ARG A 19 13.28 -4.61 -23.32
N PHE A 20 12.31 -5.51 -23.17
CA PHE A 20 11.51 -6.02 -24.27
C PHE A 20 10.74 -4.90 -24.98
N PHE A 21 10.01 -4.05 -24.26
CA PHE A 21 9.26 -2.93 -24.83
C PHE A 21 10.15 -1.92 -25.57
N ILE A 22 11.30 -1.56 -25.00
CA ILE A 22 12.24 -0.64 -25.65
C ILE A 22 12.85 -1.27 -26.92
N ARG A 23 13.12 -2.57 -26.91
CA ARG A 23 13.60 -3.31 -28.10
C ARG A 23 12.53 -3.38 -29.19
N GLN A 24 11.29 -3.71 -28.86
CA GLN A 24 10.19 -3.80 -29.82
C GLN A 24 9.83 -2.45 -30.45
N THR A 25 10.00 -1.36 -29.71
CA THR A 25 9.74 -0.01 -30.22
C THR A 25 10.97 0.63 -30.88
N LYS A 26 12.06 -0.10 -31.18
CA LYS A 26 13.37 0.46 -31.62
C LYS A 26 13.22 1.47 -32.75
N ASP A 27 12.41 1.13 -33.74
CA ASP A 27 12.26 1.85 -35.02
C ASP A 27 11.01 2.74 -35.05
N LYS A 28 10.23 2.77 -33.96
CA LYS A 28 8.97 3.52 -33.85
C LYS A 28 9.06 4.59 -32.75
N PRO A 29 9.80 5.69 -32.97
CA PRO A 29 10.06 6.69 -31.93
C PRO A 29 8.78 7.38 -31.44
N ARG A 30 7.79 7.59 -32.31
CA ARG A 30 6.48 8.15 -31.95
C ARG A 30 5.74 7.27 -30.94
N ILE A 31 5.67 5.95 -31.20
CA ILE A 31 5.02 4.98 -30.30
C ILE A 31 5.77 4.90 -28.98
N ARG A 32 7.11 4.88 -29.00
CA ARG A 32 7.90 4.87 -27.76
C ARG A 32 7.64 6.10 -26.90
N LYS A 33 7.61 7.29 -27.50
CA LYS A 33 7.33 8.54 -26.77
C LYS A 33 5.94 8.48 -26.13
N LEU A 34 4.93 8.04 -26.89
CA LEU A 34 3.56 7.90 -26.37
C LEU A 34 3.48 6.91 -25.20
N MET A 35 4.11 5.73 -25.34
CA MET A 35 4.19 4.72 -24.28
C MET A 35 4.86 5.26 -23.01
N LEU A 36 6.00 5.96 -23.14
CA LEU A 36 6.69 6.54 -21.99
C LEU A 36 5.84 7.62 -21.31
N VAL A 37 5.22 8.51 -22.10
CA VAL A 37 4.35 9.56 -21.55
C VAL A 37 3.17 8.93 -20.82
N SER A 38 2.48 7.94 -21.42
CA SER A 38 1.34 7.29 -20.78
C SER A 38 1.73 6.57 -19.48
N LEU A 39 2.87 5.88 -19.46
CA LEU A 39 3.39 5.23 -18.25
C LEU A 39 3.70 6.24 -17.15
N MET A 40 4.37 7.35 -17.48
CA MET A 40 4.71 8.38 -16.50
C MET A 40 3.47 9.11 -15.99
N THR A 41 2.51 9.43 -16.86
CA THR A 41 1.24 10.05 -16.45
C THR A 41 0.46 9.13 -15.52
N ALA A 42 0.34 7.84 -15.84
CA ALA A 42 -0.33 6.87 -14.98
C ALA A 42 0.39 6.75 -13.62
N SER A 43 1.72 6.68 -13.59
CA SER A 43 2.49 6.65 -12.35
C SER A 43 2.28 7.90 -11.49
N VAL A 44 2.25 9.09 -12.10
CA VAL A 44 1.96 10.35 -11.38
C VAL A 44 0.57 10.30 -10.78
N ILE A 45 -0.45 9.86 -11.53
CA ILE A 45 -1.82 9.72 -11.02
C ILE A 45 -1.85 8.76 -9.81
N ILE A 46 -1.18 7.61 -9.90
CA ILE A 46 -1.13 6.62 -8.80
C ILE A 46 -0.43 7.22 -7.58
N VAL A 47 0.73 7.86 -7.76
CA VAL A 47 1.48 8.49 -6.65
C VAL A 47 0.63 9.59 -5.99
N THR A 48 -0.03 10.43 -6.78
CA THR A 48 -0.92 11.47 -6.26
C THR A 48 -2.09 10.86 -5.50
N ALA A 49 -2.72 9.81 -6.02
CA ALA A 49 -3.81 9.11 -5.35
C ALA A 49 -3.37 8.52 -3.99
N VAL A 50 -2.21 7.87 -3.95
CA VAL A 50 -1.63 7.34 -2.70
C VAL A 50 -1.29 8.46 -1.72
N ALA A 51 -0.74 9.58 -2.20
CA ALA A 51 -0.38 10.73 -1.37
C ALA A 51 -1.61 11.41 -0.71
N ILE A 52 -2.78 11.32 -1.33
CA ILE A 52 -4.05 11.81 -0.78
C ILE A 52 -4.89 10.70 -0.14
N ASP A 53 -4.27 9.56 0.20
CA ASP A 53 -4.88 8.41 0.85
C ASP A 53 -6.12 7.83 0.11
N ILE A 54 -6.12 7.93 -1.22
CA ILE A 54 -7.09 7.25 -2.09
C ILE A 54 -6.56 5.86 -2.45
N ILE A 55 -7.33 4.84 -2.11
CA ILE A 55 -7.07 3.46 -2.47
C ILE A 55 -8.26 2.89 -3.25
N THR A 56 -8.05 1.78 -3.94
CA THR A 56 -9.15 0.97 -4.45
C THR A 56 -9.67 -0.01 -3.40
N ILE A 57 -10.91 -0.47 -3.58
CA ILE A 57 -11.52 -1.51 -2.75
C ILE A 57 -10.70 -2.82 -2.84
N SER A 58 -10.15 -3.12 -4.02
CA SER A 58 -9.36 -4.32 -4.27
C SER A 58 -7.92 -4.12 -3.81
N GLU A 59 -7.52 -4.82 -2.75
CA GLU A 59 -6.14 -4.79 -2.27
C GLU A 59 -5.13 -5.22 -3.35
N ASN A 60 -5.45 -6.26 -4.11
CA ASN A 60 -4.60 -6.75 -5.19
C ASN A 60 -4.36 -5.67 -6.25
N PHE A 61 -5.39 -4.88 -6.55
CA PHE A 61 -5.27 -3.80 -7.52
C PHE A 61 -4.42 -2.64 -6.97
N ASN A 62 -4.48 -2.36 -5.67
CA ASN A 62 -3.60 -1.36 -5.04
C ASN A 62 -2.13 -1.78 -5.16
N TRP A 63 -1.80 -3.05 -4.85
CA TRP A 63 -0.44 -3.57 -4.97
C TRP A 63 0.04 -3.64 -6.42
N PHE A 64 -0.83 -4.04 -7.35
CA PHE A 64 -0.54 -3.99 -8.77
C PHE A 64 -0.24 -2.55 -9.24
N SER A 65 -1.04 -1.57 -8.81
CA SER A 65 -0.85 -0.16 -9.15
C SER A 65 0.45 0.41 -8.57
N LEU A 66 0.77 0.07 -7.31
CA LEU A 66 2.03 0.48 -6.68
C LEU A 66 3.24 -0.08 -7.41
N THR A 67 3.22 -1.37 -7.74
CA THR A 67 4.30 -2.01 -8.49
C THR A 67 4.41 -1.47 -9.91
N PHE A 68 3.30 -1.09 -10.56
CA PHE A 68 3.29 -0.48 -11.89
C PHE A 68 4.19 0.76 -11.99
N ILE A 69 4.31 1.55 -10.91
CA ILE A 69 5.24 2.70 -10.84
C ILE A 69 6.69 2.23 -11.10
N TYR A 70 7.11 1.14 -10.46
CA TYR A 70 8.43 0.53 -10.70
C TYR A 70 8.58 0.03 -12.14
N GLY A 71 7.49 -0.46 -12.75
CA GLY A 71 7.44 -0.81 -14.16
C GLY A 71 7.75 0.38 -15.08
N ALA A 72 7.13 1.53 -14.82
CA ALA A 72 7.39 2.77 -15.57
C ALA A 72 8.87 3.21 -15.46
N PHE A 73 9.43 3.18 -14.25
CA PHE A 73 10.86 3.48 -14.03
C PHE A 73 11.76 2.50 -14.78
N SER A 74 11.45 1.21 -14.78
CA SER A 74 12.22 0.18 -15.50
C SER A 74 12.28 0.47 -17.00
N VAL A 75 11.15 0.82 -17.61
CA VAL A 75 11.08 1.20 -19.04
C VAL A 75 11.87 2.48 -19.31
N MET A 76 11.77 3.48 -18.42
CA MET A 76 12.50 4.75 -18.54
C MET A 76 14.02 4.55 -18.46
N ILE A 77 14.50 3.74 -17.53
CA ILE A 77 15.92 3.41 -17.36
C ILE A 77 16.46 2.74 -18.64
N TRP A 78 15.73 1.77 -19.21
CA TRP A 78 16.10 1.15 -20.49
C TRP A 78 16.06 2.13 -21.67
N HIS A 79 15.17 3.12 -21.65
CA HIS A 79 15.17 4.17 -22.66
C HIS A 79 16.45 5.00 -22.60
N LEU A 80 16.91 5.37 -21.39
CA LEU A 80 18.15 6.12 -21.18
C LEU A 80 19.40 5.33 -21.56
N TYR A 81 19.38 4.00 -21.37
CA TYR A 81 20.47 3.09 -21.80
C TYR A 81 20.82 3.24 -23.29
N LYS A 82 19.86 3.60 -24.15
CA LYS A 82 20.08 3.74 -25.60
C LYS A 82 20.98 4.93 -25.98
N ARG A 83 21.22 5.91 -25.08
CA ARG A 83 21.99 7.13 -25.40
C ARG A 83 23.52 6.93 -25.53
N GLU A 84 24.03 5.69 -25.57
CA GLU A 84 25.43 5.30 -25.82
C GLU A 84 26.52 5.92 -24.92
N VAL A 85 26.17 6.72 -23.91
CA VAL A 85 27.12 7.19 -22.90
C VAL A 85 27.58 5.99 -22.07
N ARG A 86 28.89 5.71 -22.02
CA ARG A 86 29.46 4.57 -21.25
C ARG A 86 28.97 4.53 -19.80
N MET A 87 28.75 5.70 -19.20
CA MET A 87 28.21 5.87 -17.85
C MET A 87 26.76 5.38 -17.71
N SER A 88 25.89 5.58 -18.70
CA SER A 88 24.49 5.15 -18.60
C SER A 88 24.37 3.63 -18.54
N LYS A 89 25.24 2.91 -19.26
CA LYS A 89 25.27 1.44 -19.24
C LYS A 89 25.65 0.89 -17.87
N LEU A 90 26.67 1.50 -17.24
CA LEU A 90 27.14 1.08 -15.92
C LEU A 90 26.06 1.35 -14.86
N VAL A 91 25.45 2.54 -14.87
CA VAL A 91 24.36 2.91 -13.95
C VAL A 91 23.15 1.98 -14.09
N VAL A 92 22.72 1.68 -15.32
CA VAL A 92 21.58 0.79 -15.57
C VAL A 92 21.85 -0.62 -15.07
N ASN A 93 23.03 -1.17 -15.36
CA ASN A 93 23.42 -2.50 -14.90
C ASN A 93 23.58 -2.56 -13.39
N SER A 94 24.12 -1.51 -12.75
CA SER A 94 24.20 -1.42 -11.30
C SER A 94 22.82 -1.35 -10.64
N ILE A 95 21.89 -0.54 -11.16
CA ILE A 95 20.53 -0.42 -10.61
C ILE A 95 19.79 -1.75 -10.70
N PHE A 96 19.77 -2.39 -11.87
CA PHE A 96 19.07 -3.67 -12.03
C PHE A 96 19.81 -4.82 -11.34
N GLY A 97 21.14 -4.82 -11.34
CA GLY A 97 21.95 -5.81 -10.63
C GLY A 97 21.75 -5.76 -9.12
N LEU A 98 21.79 -4.56 -8.53
CA LEU A 98 21.46 -4.35 -7.13
C LEU A 98 19.99 -4.71 -6.85
N GLY A 99 19.07 -4.32 -7.73
CA GLY A 99 17.66 -4.69 -7.61
C GLY A 99 17.45 -6.22 -7.56
N TYR A 100 18.18 -6.97 -8.40
CA TYR A 100 18.14 -8.43 -8.40
C TYR A 100 18.76 -9.02 -7.12
N LEU A 101 19.87 -8.44 -6.65
CA LEU A 101 20.47 -8.82 -5.36
C LEU A 101 19.53 -8.54 -4.19
N PHE A 102 18.84 -7.40 -4.18
CA PHE A 102 17.83 -7.09 -3.16
C PHE A 102 16.61 -8.02 -3.26
N ALA A 103 16.16 -8.37 -4.46
CA ALA A 103 15.06 -9.31 -4.63
C ALA A 103 15.43 -10.73 -4.13
N THR A 104 16.69 -11.14 -4.28
CA THR A 104 17.17 -12.48 -3.92
C THR A 104 17.63 -12.57 -2.46
N LEU A 105 18.48 -11.65 -1.99
CA LEU A 105 19.01 -11.61 -0.63
C LEU A 105 18.10 -10.88 0.35
N GLY A 106 17.42 -9.82 -0.12
CA GLY A 106 16.42 -9.07 0.65
C GLY A 106 15.06 -9.74 0.72
N PHE A 107 14.96 -11.03 0.36
CA PHE A 107 13.75 -11.84 0.50
C PHE A 107 13.14 -11.73 1.89
N PHE A 108 13.96 -11.89 2.95
CA PHE A 108 13.50 -11.81 4.33
C PHE A 108 12.95 -10.42 4.69
N PHE A 109 13.61 -9.35 4.27
CA PHE A 109 13.14 -7.98 4.53
C PHE A 109 11.84 -7.68 3.77
N THR A 110 11.77 -8.10 2.51
CA THR A 110 10.57 -7.93 1.68
C THR A 110 9.39 -8.72 2.26
N LEU A 111 9.65 -9.93 2.77
CA LEU A 111 8.66 -10.76 3.43
C LEU A 111 8.14 -10.09 4.71
N ILE A 112 9.03 -9.65 5.61
CA ILE A 112 8.64 -8.97 6.85
C ILE A 112 7.82 -7.70 6.54
N PHE A 113 8.31 -6.86 5.62
CA PHE A 113 7.61 -5.64 5.24
C PHE A 113 6.24 -5.92 4.61
N SER A 114 6.12 -6.99 3.82
CA SER A 114 4.85 -7.38 3.22
C SER A 114 3.81 -7.79 4.26
N PHE A 115 4.23 -8.41 5.38
CA PHE A 115 3.35 -8.79 6.48
C PHE A 115 2.85 -7.58 7.28
N GLU A 116 3.69 -6.56 7.48
CA GLU A 116 3.27 -5.32 8.16
C GLU A 116 2.25 -4.53 7.32
N MET A 117 2.33 -4.66 6.00
CA MET A 117 1.48 -3.89 5.08
C MET A 117 0.13 -4.54 4.78
N GLU A 118 0.02 -5.87 4.93
CA GLU A 118 -1.22 -6.61 4.67
C GLU A 118 -2.20 -6.49 5.84
N PRO A 119 -3.49 -6.19 5.59
CA PRO A 119 -4.48 -6.18 6.64
C PRO A 119 -4.75 -7.59 7.14
N VAL A 120 -4.68 -7.75 8.46
CA VAL A 120 -5.03 -8.97 9.19
C VAL A 120 -6.53 -9.19 9.12
N GLN A 121 -7.29 -8.09 9.15
CA GLN A 121 -8.74 -8.11 9.02
C GLN A 121 -9.19 -6.97 8.11
N SER A 122 -10.11 -7.28 7.19
CA SER A 122 -10.86 -6.28 6.44
C SER A 122 -12.33 -6.63 6.46
N LYS A 123 -13.18 -5.66 6.83
CA LYS A 123 -14.62 -5.88 6.95
C LYS A 123 -15.39 -4.65 6.50
N TRP A 124 -16.50 -4.87 5.81
CA TRP A 124 -17.48 -3.83 5.55
C TRP A 124 -18.23 -3.51 6.84
N VAL A 125 -18.15 -2.26 7.28
CA VAL A 125 -18.81 -1.76 8.49
C VAL A 125 -20.20 -1.23 8.15
N THR A 126 -20.29 -0.52 7.02
CA THR A 126 -21.54 -0.07 6.40
C THR A 126 -21.43 -0.24 4.88
N ALA A 127 -22.46 0.14 4.13
CA ALA A 127 -22.41 0.13 2.67
C ALA A 127 -21.31 1.04 2.07
N GLU A 128 -20.84 2.04 2.84
CA GLU A 128 -19.87 3.02 2.37
C GLU A 128 -18.54 2.97 3.14
N LEU A 129 -18.44 2.16 4.20
CA LEU A 129 -17.28 2.16 5.10
C LEU A 129 -16.62 0.80 5.18
N ILE A 130 -15.30 0.80 5.00
CA ILE A 130 -14.44 -0.38 5.07
C ILE A 130 -13.50 -0.21 6.26
N TYR A 131 -13.54 -1.15 7.19
CA TYR A 131 -12.56 -1.31 8.26
C TYR A 131 -11.39 -2.14 7.78
N LYS A 132 -10.17 -1.69 8.09
CA LYS A 132 -8.94 -2.45 7.90
C LYS A 132 -8.12 -2.40 9.18
N GLU A 133 -7.66 -3.58 9.60
CA GLU A 133 -6.77 -3.75 10.74
C GLU A 133 -5.44 -4.33 10.26
N ARG A 134 -4.33 -3.74 10.68
CA ARG A 134 -2.97 -4.21 10.38
C ARG A 134 -2.19 -4.38 11.67
N ASN A 135 -1.31 -5.36 11.70
CA ASN A 135 -0.29 -5.43 12.75
C ASN A 135 0.92 -4.63 12.28
N ILE A 136 1.40 -3.70 13.09
CA ILE A 136 2.58 -2.90 12.74
C ILE A 136 3.76 -3.36 13.59
N GLY A 137 4.97 -3.29 13.04
CA GLY A 137 6.20 -3.42 13.80
C GLY A 137 6.77 -4.83 13.86
N SER A 138 8.04 -4.87 14.24
CA SER A 138 8.83 -6.09 14.30
C SER A 138 8.88 -6.63 15.72
N GLY A 139 8.54 -7.91 15.88
CA GLY A 139 8.54 -8.59 17.17
C GLY A 139 8.19 -10.07 17.05
N PRO A 140 8.41 -10.86 18.12
CA PRO A 140 8.11 -12.30 18.12
C PRO A 140 6.62 -12.61 17.92
N ASP A 141 5.72 -11.72 18.36
CA ASP A 141 4.30 -11.77 18.01
C ASP A 141 3.76 -10.35 17.74
N PRO A 142 3.83 -9.84 16.50
CA PRO A 142 3.35 -8.48 16.19
C PRO A 142 1.82 -8.35 16.32
N SER A 143 1.08 -9.45 16.39
CA SER A 143 -0.39 -9.43 16.46
C SER A 143 -0.97 -8.90 17.77
N ILE A 144 -0.12 -8.82 18.80
CA ILE A 144 -0.50 -8.40 20.15
C ILE A 144 0.21 -7.13 20.61
N ARG A 145 1.19 -6.61 19.86
CA ARG A 145 2.02 -5.46 20.30
C ARG A 145 1.52 -4.12 19.79
N LEU A 146 1.27 -4.03 18.49
CA LEU A 146 0.98 -2.78 17.80
C LEU A 146 -0.04 -3.03 16.71
N LYS A 147 -1.11 -2.24 16.74
CA LYS A 147 -2.19 -2.34 15.75
C LYS A 147 -2.49 -1.02 15.10
N LYS A 148 -2.60 -1.07 13.77
CA LYS A 148 -3.19 -0.02 12.96
C LYS A 148 -4.64 -0.32 12.71
N VAL A 149 -5.52 0.61 13.04
CA VAL A 149 -6.89 0.61 12.56
C VAL A 149 -7.06 1.75 11.57
N GLU A 150 -7.51 1.41 10.37
CA GLU A 150 -7.82 2.36 9.32
C GLU A 150 -9.28 2.18 8.89
N ILE A 151 -10.00 3.29 8.79
CA ILE A 151 -11.35 3.32 8.23
C ILE A 151 -11.27 4.03 6.89
N TYR A 152 -11.81 3.40 5.86
CA TYR A 152 -11.92 3.96 4.52
C TYR A 152 -13.37 4.21 4.18
N LYS A 153 -13.66 5.34 3.54
CA LYS A 153 -14.98 5.70 3.02
C LYS A 153 -14.97 5.66 1.51
N LEU A 154 -15.97 5.01 0.91
CA LEU A 154 -16.17 5.01 -0.53
C LEU A 154 -16.42 6.42 -1.06
N THR A 155 -15.81 6.73 -2.19
CA THR A 155 -16.09 7.98 -2.91
C THR A 155 -17.37 7.85 -3.72
N HIS A 156 -18.33 8.75 -3.52
CA HIS A 156 -19.63 8.69 -4.20
C HIS A 156 -19.54 8.70 -5.73
N TRP A 157 -18.55 9.40 -6.30
CA TRP A 157 -18.42 9.55 -7.75
C TRP A 157 -17.69 8.40 -8.43
N PHE A 158 -17.01 7.54 -7.65
CA PHE A 158 -16.31 6.38 -8.18
C PHE A 158 -16.34 5.24 -7.16
N PRO A 159 -17.32 4.32 -7.24
CA PRO A 159 -17.58 3.30 -6.23
C PRO A 159 -16.56 2.16 -6.20
N LEU A 160 -15.41 2.33 -6.88
CA LEU A 160 -14.25 1.44 -6.81
C LEU A 160 -13.11 2.03 -5.98
N LEU A 161 -13.21 3.32 -5.62
CA LEU A 161 -12.23 4.05 -4.82
C LEU A 161 -12.77 4.32 -3.42
N ALA A 162 -11.85 4.33 -2.47
CA ALA A 162 -12.09 4.61 -1.07
C ALA A 162 -10.99 5.55 -0.54
N THR A 163 -11.41 6.61 0.14
CA THR A 163 -10.53 7.55 0.83
C THR A 163 -10.37 7.18 2.29
N LYS A 164 -9.16 7.27 2.84
CA LYS A 164 -8.95 7.10 4.28
C LYS A 164 -9.72 8.18 5.05
N PHE A 165 -10.57 7.73 5.95
CA PHE A 165 -11.44 8.57 6.77
C PHE A 165 -10.85 8.82 8.14
N SER A 166 -10.33 7.76 8.79
CA SER A 166 -9.74 7.80 10.12
C SER A 166 -8.63 6.76 10.24
N GLU A 167 -7.65 7.07 11.09
CA GLU A 167 -6.51 6.21 11.40
C GLU A 167 -6.24 6.29 12.89
N ILE A 168 -6.14 5.14 13.56
CA ILE A 168 -5.77 5.04 14.97
C ILE A 168 -4.70 3.96 15.12
N ASN A 169 -3.67 4.27 15.91
CA ASN A 169 -2.63 3.32 16.29
C ASN A 169 -2.83 2.93 17.75
N TYR A 170 -2.86 1.64 18.03
CA TYR A 170 -2.91 1.08 19.38
C TYR A 170 -1.59 0.40 19.71
N ASP A 171 -1.16 0.54 20.96
CA ASP A 171 0.07 -0.02 21.51
C ASP A 171 -0.24 -0.82 22.78
N GLU A 172 0.29 -2.05 22.86
CA GLU A 172 0.15 -2.99 23.99
C GLU A 172 0.49 -2.37 25.34
N TRP A 173 1.44 -1.42 25.37
CA TRP A 173 1.89 -0.77 26.60
C TRP A 173 0.79 0.09 27.24
N SER A 174 -0.10 0.62 26.39
CA SER A 174 -1.23 1.45 26.79
C SER A 174 -2.56 0.68 26.79
N HIS A 175 -2.68 -0.31 25.91
CA HIS A 175 -3.91 -1.03 25.61
C HIS A 175 -3.58 -2.48 25.31
N PRO A 176 -3.81 -3.44 26.22
CA PRO A 176 -3.57 -4.86 25.93
C PRO A 176 -4.37 -5.31 24.71
N LEU A 177 -3.70 -5.83 23.68
CA LEU A 177 -4.30 -6.14 22.39
C LEU A 177 -4.50 -7.65 22.22
N GLN A 178 -5.70 -8.04 21.78
CA GLN A 178 -5.97 -9.37 21.24
C GLN A 178 -5.58 -9.45 19.76
N LYS A 179 -5.58 -10.63 19.14
CA LYS A 179 -5.13 -10.81 17.74
C LYS A 179 -5.95 -10.04 16.70
N THR A 180 -7.24 -9.83 16.92
CA THR A 180 -8.15 -9.04 16.07
C THR A 180 -9.16 -8.32 16.94
N LEU A 181 -9.35 -7.01 16.76
CA LEU A 181 -10.27 -6.26 17.63
C LEU A 181 -11.73 -6.64 17.36
N ASP A 182 -12.53 -6.69 18.44
CA ASP A 182 -13.96 -6.90 18.33
C ASP A 182 -14.64 -5.59 17.93
N ILE A 183 -15.17 -5.57 16.72
CA ILE A 183 -15.81 -4.37 16.14
C ILE A 183 -17.34 -4.47 16.14
N SER A 184 -17.99 -3.41 16.59
CA SER A 184 -19.45 -3.27 16.55
C SER A 184 -19.85 -1.85 16.20
N VAL A 185 -20.98 -1.70 15.51
CA VAL A 185 -21.50 -0.39 15.09
C VAL A 185 -22.67 -0.02 15.98
N SER A 186 -22.75 1.25 16.38
CA SER A 186 -23.91 1.78 17.10
C SER A 186 -25.20 1.63 16.28
N GLN A 187 -26.35 1.59 16.96
CA GLN A 187 -27.66 1.44 16.30
C GLN A 187 -27.95 2.57 15.29
N ASP A 188 -27.49 3.78 15.60
CA ASP A 188 -27.60 4.96 14.73
C ASP A 188 -26.55 5.00 13.60
N LYS A 189 -25.64 4.01 13.53
CA LYS A 189 -24.53 3.92 12.58
C LYS A 189 -23.54 5.09 12.61
N LYS A 190 -23.53 5.87 13.69
CA LYS A 190 -22.65 7.03 13.86
C LYS A 190 -21.34 6.71 14.56
N LYS A 191 -21.23 5.57 15.24
CA LYS A 191 -20.03 5.18 15.98
C LYS A 191 -19.62 3.75 15.67
N LEU A 192 -18.32 3.57 15.45
CA LEU A 192 -17.68 2.27 15.43
C LEU A 192 -17.02 2.05 16.79
N TYR A 193 -17.46 1.05 17.53
CA TYR A 193 -16.83 0.61 18.76
C TYR A 193 -15.80 -0.48 18.46
N MET A 194 -14.63 -0.36 19.07
CA MET A 194 -13.55 -1.33 19.02
C MET A 194 -13.26 -1.79 20.43
N LYS A 195 -13.21 -3.10 20.62
CA LYS A 195 -12.99 -3.72 21.94
C LYS A 195 -11.84 -4.70 21.85
N SER A 196 -11.14 -4.84 22.96
CA SER A 196 -10.13 -5.86 23.18
C SER A 196 -10.36 -6.49 24.54
N HIS A 197 -10.39 -7.82 24.58
CA HIS A 197 -10.48 -8.60 25.81
C HIS A 197 -9.33 -9.60 25.84
N VAL A 198 -8.39 -9.40 26.76
CA VAL A 198 -7.21 -10.26 26.89
C VAL A 198 -7.22 -10.94 28.25
N GLU A 199 -7.25 -12.26 28.23
CA GLU A 199 -7.12 -13.11 29.42
C GLU A 199 -5.69 -13.64 29.52
N GLY A 200 -4.92 -13.05 30.45
CA GLY A 200 -3.57 -13.50 30.80
C GLY A 200 -3.40 -13.61 32.31
N TYR A 201 -2.27 -13.14 32.84
CA TYR A 201 -2.07 -13.04 34.30
C TYR A 201 -3.07 -12.08 34.98
N LYS A 202 -3.63 -11.14 34.21
CA LYS A 202 -4.77 -10.27 34.58
C LYS A 202 -5.75 -10.23 33.41
N VAL A 203 -7.03 -10.05 33.71
CA VAL A 203 -8.06 -9.77 32.71
C VAL A 203 -8.02 -8.30 32.38
N TRP A 204 -7.80 -7.97 31.11
CA TRP A 204 -7.81 -6.60 30.61
C TRP A 204 -8.92 -6.44 29.58
N ASN A 205 -9.75 -5.43 29.79
CA ASN A 205 -10.84 -5.07 28.90
C ASN A 205 -10.83 -3.56 28.67
N TRP A 206 -10.77 -3.16 27.41
CA TRP A 206 -10.93 -1.76 27.02
C TRP A 206 -11.84 -1.65 25.80
N CYS A 207 -12.48 -0.49 25.69
CA CYS A 207 -13.36 -0.14 24.58
C CYS A 207 -13.02 1.28 24.14
N ASP A 208 -12.86 1.45 22.83
CA ASP A 208 -12.70 2.75 22.18
C ASP A 208 -13.80 2.94 21.13
N SER A 209 -13.97 4.17 20.63
CA SER A 209 -14.95 4.47 19.58
C SER A 209 -14.49 5.53 18.60
N ILE A 210 -14.73 5.30 17.32
CA ILE A 210 -14.56 6.29 16.26
C ILE A 210 -15.92 6.83 15.85
N THR A 211 -16.06 8.15 15.82
CA THR A 211 -17.24 8.81 15.26
C THR A 211 -17.16 8.80 13.74
N LEU A 212 -18.16 8.21 13.08
CA LEU A 212 -18.24 7.99 11.64
C LEU A 212 -18.87 9.18 10.89
N GLU A 213 -19.51 10.10 11.61
CA GLU A 213 -19.91 11.40 11.07
C GLU A 213 -18.71 12.34 11.12
N LYS A 214 -18.15 12.68 9.96
CA LYS A 214 -17.30 13.89 9.88
C LYS A 214 -18.23 15.07 10.13
N SER A 215 -18.05 15.74 11.28
CA SER A 215 -18.44 17.14 11.41
C SER A 215 -17.99 17.86 10.14
N THR A 216 -18.95 18.38 9.38
CA THR A 216 -18.74 19.29 8.25
C THR A 216 -18.20 20.61 8.79
N SER A 217 -17.02 20.58 9.37
CA SER A 217 -16.24 21.75 9.77
C SER A 217 -14.89 21.59 9.11
N ALA A 218 -14.75 22.23 7.95
CA ALA A 218 -13.49 22.47 7.29
C ALA A 218 -12.53 23.19 8.26
N ASN A 219 -11.73 22.42 9.00
CA ASN A 219 -10.49 22.93 9.58
C ASN A 219 -9.38 22.64 8.58
N ILE A 220 -9.32 23.49 7.56
CA ILE A 220 -8.11 23.74 6.80
C ILE A 220 -7.12 24.34 7.81
N ARG A 221 -6.36 23.50 8.51
CA ARG A 221 -5.08 23.92 9.07
C ARG A 221 -4.04 23.71 7.97
N LEU A 222 -3.81 24.75 7.18
CA LEU A 222 -2.58 24.86 6.41
C LEU A 222 -1.44 25.20 7.38
N PRO A 223 -0.25 24.61 7.22
CA PRO A 223 0.97 25.11 7.83
C PRO A 223 1.35 26.50 7.30
#